data_AF-A0AAU7JLS2-F1
#
_entry.id   AF-A0AAU7JLS2-F1
#
_cell.length_a   1.000
_cell.length_b   1.000
_cell.length_c   1.000
_cell.angle_alpha   90.00
_cell.angle_beta   90.00
_cell.angle_gamma   90.00
#
_symmetry.space_group_name_H-M   'P 1'
#
loop_
_entity.id
_entity.type
_entity.pdbx_description
1 polymer ?
#
loop_
_entity_poly.entity_id
_entity_poly.type
_entity_poly.pdbx_seq_one_letter_code
_entity_poly.pdbx_strand_id
1 'polypeptide(L)'
;MSHDPFDSHRDDPIRQADKADAQEPVPAVEPVTIDVVSDVVCPWCYVGKRRLDKALEMQPETPVVVRWRPFQLDPTIPAGGHDRKEYMTRKFGDRLAEVHARLVEIGREEDIPFAFDAIRRSPNTLDAHRLIRWSWTWGVQGALVESLFSAFFVEGLDIGDLEVLADRAALVGMDREEAADFLRSAEAAPEVQREIEQAQQVGVQGVPFFIFAGRYAASGAQPADVLAGAIAQAFTAGEADEE
;
A
#
# COMPACT_ATOMS: atom_id res chain seq x y z
N MET A 1 49.30 3.87 70.66
CA MET A 1 48.15 3.34 71.43
C MET A 1 46.97 3.39 70.46
N SER A 2 46.37 2.32 69.94
CA SER A 2 46.13 0.98 70.45
C SER A 2 45.75 0.05 69.28
N HIS A 3 46.35 -1.13 69.25
CA HIS A 3 45.86 -2.45 68.78
C HIS A 3 45.25 -2.67 67.36
N ASP A 4 46.01 -3.43 66.57
CA ASP A 4 45.67 -4.51 65.59
C ASP A 4 44.72 -5.58 66.23
N PRO A 5 44.17 -6.68 65.61
CA PRO A 5 44.49 -7.33 64.31
C PRO A 5 43.31 -8.07 63.58
N PHE A 6 43.58 -8.71 62.42
CA PHE A 6 43.07 -10.01 61.88
C PHE A 6 43.36 -9.99 60.35
N ASP A 7 44.44 -10.56 59.82
CA ASP A 7 44.89 -11.96 59.71
C ASP A 7 43.79 -12.98 59.35
N SER A 8 43.77 -13.44 58.10
CA SER A 8 43.89 -14.88 57.79
C SER A 8 43.84 -15.18 56.28
N HIS A 9 44.99 -15.61 55.75
CA HIS A 9 45.18 -16.87 55.04
C HIS A 9 44.37 -17.30 53.79
N ARG A 10 45.16 -17.53 52.72
CA ARG A 10 45.34 -18.77 51.91
C ARG A 10 44.57 -18.96 50.59
N ASP A 11 45.39 -19.02 49.53
CA ASP A 11 45.55 -20.07 48.51
C ASP A 11 44.35 -20.54 47.65
N ASP A 12 44.45 -20.20 46.34
CA ASP A 12 44.19 -20.97 45.10
C ASP A 12 42.85 -21.74 44.91
N PRO A 13 42.37 -22.08 43.66
CA PRO A 13 43.05 -22.11 42.36
C PRO A 13 42.21 -21.61 41.15
N ILE A 14 42.85 -21.67 39.97
CA ILE A 14 42.29 -21.65 38.60
C ILE A 14 40.86 -22.22 38.49
N ARG A 15 39.93 -21.45 37.88
CA ARG A 15 38.75 -21.97 37.18
C ARG A 15 38.52 -21.26 35.84
N GLN A 16 38.88 -21.99 34.79
CA GLN A 16 38.25 -21.93 33.47
C GLN A 16 36.72 -22.00 33.62
N ALA A 17 36.00 -21.09 32.97
CA ALA A 17 34.56 -21.21 32.73
C ALA A 17 34.24 -20.60 31.36
N ASP A 18 34.18 -21.51 30.39
CA ASP A 18 33.21 -21.62 29.30
C ASP A 18 32.73 -20.35 28.58
N LYS A 19 33.16 -20.28 27.31
CA LYS A 19 32.45 -19.60 26.22
C LYS A 19 31.08 -20.28 26.07
N ALA A 20 30.04 -19.68 26.63
CA ALA A 20 28.66 -20.03 26.30
C ALA A 20 28.27 -19.33 24.99
N ASP A 21 27.83 -20.14 24.04
CA ASP A 21 27.27 -19.85 22.72
C ASP A 21 26.81 -18.41 22.48
N ALA A 22 27.61 -17.66 21.73
CA ALA A 22 27.10 -16.58 20.91
C ALA A 22 26.41 -17.23 19.71
N GLN A 23 25.09 -17.38 19.79
CA GLN A 23 24.26 -17.75 18.65
C GLN A 23 24.57 -16.79 17.50
N GLU A 24 25.07 -17.31 16.38
CA GLU A 24 25.26 -16.54 15.16
C GLU A 24 23.91 -15.90 14.76
N PRO A 25 23.90 -14.64 14.29
CA PRO A 25 22.68 -14.01 13.83
C PRO A 25 22.10 -14.85 12.69
N VAL A 26 20.86 -15.31 12.86
CA VAL A 26 20.09 -15.93 11.78
C VAL A 26 20.06 -14.94 10.61
N PRO A 27 20.43 -15.34 9.38
CA PRO A 27 20.39 -14.43 8.24
C PRO A 27 18.97 -13.86 8.12
N ALA A 28 18.87 -12.53 8.07
CA ALA A 28 17.60 -11.86 7.89
C ALA A 28 17.12 -12.15 6.47
N VAL A 29 16.05 -12.95 6.36
CA VAL A 29 15.39 -13.24 5.09
C VAL A 29 14.96 -11.92 4.44
N GLU A 30 15.44 -11.62 3.24
CA GLU A 30 15.07 -10.39 2.54
C GLU A 30 13.57 -10.40 2.16
N PRO A 31 12.83 -9.31 2.42
CA PRO A 31 11.41 -9.27 2.10
C PRO A 31 11.15 -9.16 0.60
N VAL A 32 10.14 -9.88 0.10
CA VAL A 32 9.62 -9.68 -1.24
C VAL A 32 8.94 -8.32 -1.30
N THR A 33 9.47 -7.44 -2.15
CA THR A 33 8.80 -6.16 -2.43
C THR A 33 7.72 -6.35 -3.49
N ILE A 34 6.53 -5.82 -3.25
CA ILE A 34 5.42 -5.78 -4.21
C ILE A 34 5.07 -4.32 -4.49
N ASP A 35 5.38 -3.84 -5.69
CA ASP A 35 4.87 -2.54 -6.15
C ASP A 35 3.48 -2.73 -6.76
N VAL A 36 2.50 -2.02 -6.23
CA VAL A 36 1.12 -2.01 -6.71
C VAL A 36 0.85 -0.67 -7.36
N VAL A 37 0.89 -0.63 -8.69
CA VAL A 37 0.51 0.54 -9.48
C VAL A 37 -1.01 0.62 -9.51
N SER A 38 -1.56 1.71 -8.96
CA SER A 38 -2.98 1.79 -8.61
C SER A 38 -3.53 3.21 -8.73
N ASP A 39 -4.84 3.31 -8.91
CA ASP A 39 -5.58 4.58 -8.82
C ASP A 39 -6.77 4.42 -7.88
N VAL A 40 -6.96 5.38 -6.97
CA VAL A 40 -7.97 5.33 -5.90
C VAL A 40 -9.42 5.45 -6.42
N VAL A 41 -9.59 5.88 -7.67
CA VAL A 41 -10.90 5.92 -8.37
C VAL A 41 -11.12 4.72 -9.30
N CYS A 42 -10.22 3.73 -9.29
CA CYS A 42 -10.37 2.48 -10.04
C CYS A 42 -11.02 1.38 -9.18
N PRO A 43 -12.25 0.92 -9.50
CA PRO A 43 -12.92 -0.11 -8.69
C PRO A 43 -12.20 -1.46 -8.73
N TRP A 44 -11.53 -1.78 -9.85
CA TRP A 44 -10.70 -2.97 -9.95
C TRP A 44 -9.46 -2.90 -9.07
N CYS A 45 -8.95 -1.70 -8.76
CA CYS A 45 -7.85 -1.57 -7.82
C CYS A 45 -8.29 -1.93 -6.40
N TYR A 46 -9.52 -1.60 -6.02
CA TYR A 46 -10.06 -1.99 -4.71
C TYR A 46 -10.27 -3.52 -4.61
N VAL A 47 -10.84 -4.13 -5.66
CA VAL A 47 -10.94 -5.60 -5.78
C VAL A 47 -9.54 -6.24 -5.72
N GLY A 48 -8.58 -5.71 -6.47
CA GLY A 48 -7.21 -6.20 -6.48
C GLY A 48 -6.52 -6.08 -5.13
N LYS A 49 -6.80 -5.01 -4.37
CA LYS A 49 -6.32 -4.87 -2.99
C LYS A 49 -6.87 -5.99 -2.09
N ARG A 50 -8.17 -6.24 -2.09
CA ARG A 50 -8.78 -7.31 -1.27
C ARG A 50 -8.21 -8.69 -1.62
N ARG A 51 -7.96 -8.94 -2.90
CA ARG A 51 -7.32 -10.17 -3.37
C ARG A 51 -5.85 -10.27 -2.97
N LEU A 52 -5.12 -9.16 -2.99
CA LEU A 52 -3.75 -9.11 -2.49
C LEU A 52 -3.70 -9.38 -0.98
N ASP A 53 -4.57 -8.75 -0.20
CA ASP A 53 -4.65 -8.96 1.26
C ASP A 53 -4.88 -10.46 1.58
N LYS A 54 -5.85 -11.10 0.89
CA LYS A 54 -6.08 -12.55 0.98
C LYS A 54 -4.85 -13.38 0.55
N ALA A 55 -4.13 -12.94 -0.47
CA ALA A 55 -2.92 -13.63 -0.95
C ALA A 55 -1.77 -13.55 0.06
N LEU A 56 -1.63 -12.43 0.77
CA LEU A 56 -0.65 -12.27 1.86
C LEU A 56 -0.98 -13.21 3.03
N GLU A 57 -2.25 -13.36 3.39
CA GLU A 57 -2.69 -14.33 4.40
C GLU A 57 -2.37 -15.79 4.03
N MET A 58 -2.32 -16.11 2.73
CA MET A 58 -1.91 -17.44 2.23
C MET A 58 -0.40 -17.66 2.29
N GLN A 59 0.40 -16.61 2.49
CA GLN A 59 1.87 -16.65 2.53
C GLN A 59 2.42 -16.10 3.86
N PRO A 60 2.01 -16.63 5.04
CA PRO A 60 2.31 -16.03 6.34
C PRO A 60 3.81 -16.05 6.71
N GLU A 61 4.57 -17.00 6.15
CA GLU A 61 6.01 -17.14 6.40
C GLU A 61 6.87 -16.34 5.41
N THR A 62 6.26 -15.74 4.37
CA THR A 62 7.00 -14.92 3.41
C THR A 62 7.01 -13.48 3.90
N PRO A 63 8.17 -12.90 4.24
CA PRO A 63 8.25 -11.48 4.55
C PRO A 63 7.93 -10.67 3.29
N VAL A 64 6.92 -9.81 3.35
CA VAL A 64 6.47 -9.00 2.22
C VAL A 64 6.40 -7.53 2.59
N VAL A 65 6.86 -6.68 1.67
CA VAL A 65 6.72 -5.22 1.74
C VAL A 65 5.90 -4.74 0.54
N VAL A 66 4.69 -4.24 0.80
CA VAL A 66 3.80 -3.70 -0.25
C VAL A 66 4.00 -2.19 -0.37
N ARG A 67 4.27 -1.71 -1.59
CA ARG A 67 4.40 -0.29 -1.92
C ARG A 67 3.33 0.12 -2.92
N TRP A 68 2.56 1.13 -2.59
CA TRP A 68 1.54 1.68 -3.47
C TRP A 68 2.14 2.76 -4.35
N ARG A 69 2.01 2.58 -5.67
CA ARG A 69 2.61 3.45 -6.69
C ARG A 69 1.49 4.19 -7.45
N PRO A 70 1.66 5.50 -7.72
CA PRO A 70 0.58 6.30 -8.25
C PRO A 70 0.33 6.01 -9.74
N PHE A 71 -0.95 6.02 -10.12
CA PHE A 71 -1.40 6.04 -11.51
C PHE A 71 -2.65 6.89 -11.60
N GLN A 72 -2.84 7.60 -12.72
CA GLN A 72 -4.10 8.29 -12.99
C GLN A 72 -4.76 7.70 -14.22
N LEU A 73 -5.96 7.15 -14.02
CA LEU A 73 -6.81 6.68 -15.11
C LEU A 73 -7.20 7.82 -16.06
N ASP A 74 -7.30 9.03 -15.54
CA ASP A 74 -7.60 10.23 -16.30
C ASP A 74 -6.90 11.46 -15.69
N PRO A 75 -5.65 11.75 -16.11
CA PRO A 75 -4.91 12.91 -15.63
C PRO A 75 -5.48 14.24 -16.14
N THR A 76 -6.48 14.22 -17.04
CA THR A 76 -7.07 15.44 -17.62
C THR A 76 -8.18 16.04 -16.77
N ILE A 77 -8.66 15.31 -15.76
CA ILE A 77 -9.66 15.81 -14.81
C ILE A 77 -9.08 17.02 -14.06
N PRO A 78 -9.74 18.18 -14.00
CA PRO A 78 -9.23 19.35 -13.28
C PRO A 78 -9.27 19.13 -11.76
N ALA A 79 -8.54 19.94 -10.98
CA ALA A 79 -8.50 19.82 -9.52
C ALA A 79 -9.89 19.84 -8.86
N GLY A 80 -10.82 20.65 -9.38
CA GLY A 80 -12.21 20.68 -8.89
C GLY A 80 -13.06 19.46 -9.26
N GLY A 81 -12.53 18.52 -10.06
CA GLY A 81 -13.24 17.34 -10.54
C GLY A 81 -14.33 17.62 -11.56
N HIS A 82 -14.99 16.55 -12.00
CA HIS A 82 -16.21 16.61 -12.81
C HIS A 82 -17.43 16.13 -12.01
N ASP A 83 -18.63 16.51 -12.47
CA ASP A 83 -19.84 15.82 -12.05
C ASP A 83 -19.74 14.33 -12.44
N ARG A 84 -20.02 13.44 -11.48
CA ARG A 84 -19.83 12.00 -11.69
C ARG A 84 -20.74 11.47 -12.80
N LYS A 85 -22.00 11.89 -12.83
CA LYS A 85 -22.98 11.39 -13.79
C LYS A 85 -22.60 11.81 -15.20
N GLU A 86 -22.34 13.09 -15.41
CA GLU A 86 -21.90 13.61 -16.71
C GLU A 86 -20.63 12.91 -17.20
N TYR A 87 -19.62 12.82 -16.33
CA TYR A 87 -18.34 12.20 -16.66
C TYR A 87 -18.50 10.72 -17.06
N MET A 88 -19.25 9.94 -16.29
CA MET A 88 -19.43 8.51 -16.54
C MET A 88 -20.32 8.25 -17.75
N THR A 89 -21.35 9.06 -17.99
CA THR A 89 -22.16 8.99 -19.22
C THR A 89 -21.31 9.28 -20.44
N ARG A 90 -20.43 10.28 -20.42
CA ARG A 90 -19.50 10.56 -21.53
C ARG A 90 -18.52 9.40 -21.77
N LYS A 91 -18.04 8.78 -20.69
CA LYS A 91 -17.01 7.72 -20.75
C LYS A 91 -17.54 6.35 -21.18
N PHE A 92 -18.71 5.95 -20.68
CA PHE A 92 -19.25 4.60 -20.87
C PHE A 92 -20.58 4.54 -21.62
N GLY A 93 -21.30 5.67 -21.74
CA GLY A 93 -22.62 5.72 -22.36
C GLY A 93 -23.58 4.70 -21.75
N ASP A 94 -24.32 4.01 -22.62
CA ASP A 94 -25.34 3.03 -22.24
C ASP A 94 -24.77 1.79 -21.52
N ARG A 95 -23.46 1.54 -21.64
CA ARG A 95 -22.80 0.39 -20.99
C ARG A 95 -22.55 0.58 -19.49
N LEU A 96 -22.71 1.79 -18.97
CA LEU A 96 -22.37 2.11 -17.58
C LEU A 96 -23.09 1.21 -16.58
N ALA A 97 -24.39 0.98 -16.78
CA ALA A 97 -25.21 0.18 -15.88
C ALA A 97 -24.74 -1.29 -15.84
N GLU A 98 -24.42 -1.87 -17.00
CA GLU A 98 -23.90 -3.24 -17.11
C GLU A 98 -22.53 -3.38 -16.41
N VAL A 99 -21.63 -2.41 -16.64
CA VAL A 99 -20.29 -2.40 -16.02
C VAL A 99 -20.39 -2.30 -14.50
N HIS A 100 -21.24 -1.42 -13.97
CA HIS A 100 -21.47 -1.29 -12.54
C HIS A 100 -22.10 -2.55 -11.95
N ALA A 101 -23.10 -3.15 -12.60
CA ALA A 101 -23.75 -4.36 -12.11
C ALA A 101 -22.77 -5.51 -11.93
N ARG A 102 -21.88 -5.73 -12.91
CA ARG A 102 -20.81 -6.72 -12.83
C ARG A 102 -19.83 -6.43 -11.68
N LEU A 103 -19.45 -5.17 -11.49
CA LEU A 103 -18.55 -4.78 -10.40
C LEU A 103 -19.20 -4.95 -9.02
N VAL A 104 -20.52 -4.73 -8.89
CA VAL A 104 -21.24 -4.97 -7.64
C VAL A 104 -21.28 -6.45 -7.29
N GLU A 105 -21.48 -7.33 -8.28
CA GLU A 105 -21.41 -8.79 -8.07
C GLU A 105 -20.04 -9.23 -7.58
N ILE A 106 -18.97 -8.81 -8.28
CA ILE A 106 -17.58 -9.10 -7.88
C ILE A 106 -17.26 -8.47 -6.52
N GLY A 107 -17.74 -7.26 -6.26
CA GLY A 107 -17.56 -6.60 -4.97
C GLY A 107 -18.12 -7.44 -3.82
N ARG A 108 -19.28 -8.09 -3.99
CA ARG A 108 -19.85 -8.97 -2.96
C ARG A 108 -18.98 -10.20 -2.67
N GLU A 109 -18.30 -10.75 -3.69
CA GLU A 109 -17.35 -11.86 -3.51
C GLU A 109 -16.11 -11.44 -2.71
N GLU A 110 -15.78 -10.15 -2.72
CA GLU A 110 -14.62 -9.56 -2.05
C GLU A 110 -14.99 -8.70 -0.82
N ASP A 111 -16.24 -8.77 -0.35
CA ASP A 111 -16.77 -7.99 0.77
C ASP A 111 -16.66 -6.46 0.59
N ILE A 112 -16.82 -5.99 -0.64
CA ILE A 112 -16.86 -4.59 -1.03
C ILE A 112 -18.30 -4.18 -1.35
N PRO A 113 -18.97 -3.42 -0.45
CA PRO A 113 -20.33 -2.93 -0.68
C PRO A 113 -20.31 -1.68 -1.58
N PHE A 114 -19.98 -1.85 -2.86
CA PHE A 114 -19.93 -0.74 -3.82
C PHE A 114 -21.25 0.05 -3.85
N ALA A 115 -21.14 1.35 -3.57
CA ALA A 115 -22.24 2.31 -3.55
C ALA A 115 -22.06 3.34 -4.68
N PHE A 116 -21.98 2.89 -5.93
CA PHE A 116 -21.71 3.77 -7.08
C PHE A 116 -22.70 4.95 -7.21
N ASP A 117 -23.95 4.77 -6.79
CA ASP A 117 -24.99 5.81 -6.81
C ASP A 117 -24.78 6.92 -5.76
N ALA A 118 -23.99 6.66 -4.72
CA ALA A 118 -23.62 7.65 -3.72
C ALA A 118 -22.55 8.63 -4.24
N ILE A 119 -21.74 8.20 -5.21
CA ILE A 119 -20.62 8.98 -5.75
C ILE A 119 -21.14 10.15 -6.59
N ARG A 120 -20.85 11.37 -6.15
CA ARG A 120 -21.30 12.60 -6.84
C ARG A 120 -20.23 13.26 -7.69
N ARG A 121 -18.96 13.00 -7.41
CA ARG A 121 -17.82 13.64 -8.07
C ARG A 121 -16.89 12.61 -8.69
N SER A 122 -16.33 12.94 -9.86
CA SER A 122 -15.14 12.28 -10.41
C SER A 122 -13.95 13.19 -10.14
N PRO A 123 -13.17 12.95 -9.07
CA PRO A 123 -12.08 13.83 -8.67
C PRO A 123 -10.83 13.65 -9.51
N ASN A 124 -9.96 14.65 -9.50
CA ASN A 124 -8.55 14.45 -9.81
C ASN A 124 -7.88 13.76 -8.61
N THR A 125 -7.07 12.74 -8.86
CA THR A 125 -6.48 11.90 -7.79
C THR A 125 -5.05 12.26 -7.42
N LEU A 126 -4.49 13.36 -7.94
CA LEU A 126 -3.10 13.74 -7.71
C LEU A 126 -2.82 13.97 -6.21
N ASP A 127 -3.70 14.70 -5.52
CA ASP A 127 -3.53 14.97 -4.09
C ASP A 127 -3.72 13.72 -3.22
N ALA A 128 -4.64 12.83 -3.60
CA ALA A 128 -4.77 11.53 -2.98
C ALA A 128 -3.47 10.71 -3.13
N HIS A 129 -2.86 10.72 -4.32
CA HIS A 129 -1.58 10.05 -4.58
C HIS A 129 -0.40 10.69 -3.85
N ARG A 130 -0.36 12.02 -3.73
CA ARG A 130 0.62 12.73 -2.91
C ARG A 130 0.54 12.29 -1.45
N LEU A 131 -0.67 12.22 -0.90
CA LEU A 131 -0.91 11.78 0.47
C LEU A 131 -0.53 10.31 0.67
N ILE A 132 -0.91 9.42 -0.25
CA ILE A 132 -0.52 8.00 -0.24
C ILE A 132 1.00 7.85 -0.23
N ARG A 133 1.72 8.61 -1.09
CA ARG A 133 3.18 8.56 -1.12
C ARG A 133 3.79 9.02 0.19
N TRP A 134 3.30 10.12 0.77
CA TRP A 134 3.81 10.64 2.03
C TRP A 134 3.53 9.70 3.23
N SER A 135 2.36 9.05 3.26
CA SER A 135 1.97 8.09 4.30
C SER A 135 2.89 6.85 4.42
N TRP A 136 3.75 6.61 3.42
CA TRP A 136 4.84 5.64 3.52
C TRP A 136 5.76 5.92 4.71
N THR A 137 6.08 7.20 4.95
CA THR A 137 6.95 7.63 6.07
C THR A 137 6.33 7.38 7.44
N TRP A 138 5.01 7.19 7.48
CA TRP A 138 4.23 6.88 8.67
C TRP A 138 3.98 5.37 8.84
N GLY A 139 4.37 4.53 7.87
CA GLY A 139 4.13 3.09 7.91
C GLY A 139 2.67 2.67 7.69
N VAL A 140 1.80 3.58 7.24
CA VAL A 140 0.34 3.35 7.15
C VAL A 140 -0.20 3.41 5.71
N GLN A 141 0.69 3.30 4.72
CA GLN A 141 0.33 3.47 3.31
C GLN A 141 -0.81 2.54 2.85
N GLY A 142 -0.74 1.25 3.16
CA GLY A 142 -1.79 0.30 2.80
C GLY A 142 -3.13 0.59 3.49
N ALA A 143 -3.09 1.05 4.74
CA ALA A 143 -4.29 1.44 5.49
C ALA A 143 -4.92 2.71 4.91
N LEU A 144 -4.12 3.69 4.50
CA LEU A 144 -4.63 4.90 3.84
C LEU A 144 -5.29 4.57 2.50
N VAL A 145 -4.68 3.69 1.70
CA VAL A 145 -5.27 3.27 0.42
C VAL A 145 -6.64 2.59 0.64
N GLU A 146 -6.76 1.71 1.65
CA GLU A 146 -8.06 1.12 2.05
C GLU A 146 -9.07 2.21 2.45
N SER A 147 -8.64 3.14 3.30
CA SER A 147 -9.45 4.27 3.79
C SER A 147 -10.00 5.12 2.63
N LEU A 148 -9.16 5.42 1.64
CA LEU A 148 -9.55 6.19 0.45
C LEU A 148 -10.46 5.41 -0.50
N PHE A 149 -10.23 4.11 -0.68
CA PHE A 149 -11.14 3.26 -1.42
C PHE A 149 -12.52 3.19 -0.77
N SER A 150 -12.60 3.02 0.56
CA SER A 150 -13.86 3.06 1.31
C SER A 150 -14.55 4.42 1.15
N ALA A 151 -13.81 5.52 1.37
CA ALA A 151 -14.33 6.87 1.27
C ALA A 151 -15.00 7.11 -0.09
N PHE A 152 -14.35 6.71 -1.18
CA PHE A 152 -14.87 6.92 -2.53
C PHE A 152 -15.97 5.92 -2.92
N PHE A 153 -15.74 4.62 -2.75
CA PHE A 153 -16.58 3.57 -3.33
C PHE A 153 -17.72 3.10 -2.44
N VAL A 154 -17.61 3.26 -1.12
CA VAL A 154 -18.62 2.81 -0.16
C VAL A 154 -19.38 4.00 0.41
N GLU A 155 -18.66 5.06 0.74
CA GLU A 155 -19.22 6.23 1.43
C GLU A 155 -19.64 7.35 0.46
N GLY A 156 -19.14 7.31 -0.79
CA GLY A 156 -19.45 8.29 -1.82
C GLY A 156 -18.84 9.67 -1.61
N LEU A 157 -17.82 9.78 -0.76
CA LEU A 157 -17.12 11.04 -0.49
C LEU A 157 -16.24 11.47 -1.67
N ASP A 158 -16.03 12.78 -1.76
CA ASP A 158 -15.13 13.36 -2.75
C ASP A 158 -13.68 13.30 -2.25
N ILE A 159 -12.89 12.35 -2.76
CA ILE A 159 -11.46 12.22 -2.46
C ILE A 159 -10.58 13.21 -3.26
N GLY A 160 -11.18 14.16 -3.97
CA GLY A 160 -10.50 15.38 -4.43
C GLY A 160 -10.58 16.54 -3.43
N ASP A 161 -11.39 16.42 -2.37
CA ASP A 161 -11.47 17.40 -1.29
C ASP A 161 -10.34 17.18 -0.28
N LEU A 162 -9.52 18.21 -0.06
CA LEU A 162 -8.35 18.15 0.82
C LEU A 162 -8.74 17.89 2.28
N GLU A 163 -9.90 18.36 2.74
CA GLU A 163 -10.33 18.11 4.12
C GLU A 163 -10.79 16.66 4.30
N VAL A 164 -11.45 16.07 3.30
CA VAL A 164 -11.75 14.63 3.28
C VAL A 164 -10.45 13.82 3.32
N LEU A 165 -9.45 14.19 2.52
CA LEU A 165 -8.16 13.51 2.50
C LEU A 165 -7.44 13.60 3.86
N ALA A 166 -7.42 14.77 4.49
CA ALA A 166 -6.85 14.95 5.83
C ALA A 166 -7.59 14.13 6.90
N ASP A 167 -8.92 14.07 6.84
CA ASP A 167 -9.73 13.21 7.73
C ASP A 167 -9.36 11.73 7.55
N ARG A 168 -9.19 11.26 6.30
CA ARG A 168 -8.80 9.88 6.02
C ARG A 168 -7.38 9.54 6.45
N ALA A 169 -6.45 10.50 6.39
CA ALA A 169 -5.12 10.37 6.96
C ALA A 169 -5.17 10.18 8.47
N ALA A 170 -6.00 10.98 9.16
CA ALA A 170 -6.15 10.90 10.61
C ALA A 170 -6.72 9.55 11.08
N LEU A 171 -7.69 8.99 10.35
CA LEU A 171 -8.27 7.68 10.67
C LEU A 171 -7.24 6.54 10.67
N VAL A 172 -6.14 6.69 9.94
CA VAL A 172 -5.09 5.68 9.85
C VAL A 172 -3.85 6.02 10.68
N GLY A 173 -3.93 7.05 11.54
CA GLY A 173 -2.89 7.37 12.51
C GLY A 173 -1.91 8.47 12.10
N MET A 174 -2.16 9.20 11.00
CA MET A 174 -1.40 10.41 10.67
C MET A 174 -1.94 11.62 11.45
N ASP A 175 -1.13 12.66 11.62
CA ASP A 175 -1.63 13.93 12.17
C ASP A 175 -2.51 14.64 11.13
N ARG A 176 -3.72 15.05 11.54
CA ARG A 176 -4.70 15.68 10.65
C ARG A 176 -4.24 17.06 10.18
N GLU A 177 -3.67 17.86 11.08
CA GLU A 177 -3.25 19.23 10.78
C GLU A 177 -2.03 19.21 9.85
N GLU A 178 -1.05 18.34 10.13
CA GLU A 178 0.10 18.13 9.24
C GLU A 178 -0.34 17.65 7.85
N ALA A 179 -1.31 16.73 7.78
CA ALA A 179 -1.85 16.28 6.50
C ALA A 179 -2.56 17.39 5.73
N ALA A 180 -3.36 18.22 6.41
CA ALA A 180 -4.03 19.35 5.78
C ALA A 180 -3.00 20.38 5.26
N ASP A 181 -1.95 20.66 6.01
CA ASP A 181 -0.90 21.61 5.60
C ASP A 181 -0.07 21.07 4.43
N PHE A 182 0.29 19.78 4.46
CA PHE A 182 0.93 19.11 3.32
C PHE A 182 0.06 19.20 2.06
N LEU A 183 -1.24 18.91 2.18
CA LEU A 183 -2.19 18.94 1.06
C LEU A 183 -2.41 20.35 0.48
N ARG A 184 -2.42 21.40 1.32
CA ARG A 184 -2.51 22.80 0.87
C ARG A 184 -1.25 23.29 0.18
N SER A 185 -0.11 22.66 0.45
CA SER A 185 1.14 22.94 -0.24
C SER A 185 1.20 22.28 -1.63
N ALA A 186 2.21 22.63 -2.44
CA ALA A 186 2.52 21.93 -3.69
C ALA A 186 3.61 20.84 -3.52
N GLU A 187 3.98 20.51 -2.28
CA GLU A 187 5.06 19.56 -1.98
C GLU A 187 4.79 18.18 -2.60
N ALA A 188 5.83 17.54 -3.13
CA ALA A 188 5.79 16.22 -3.76
C ALA A 188 4.94 16.11 -5.05
N ALA A 189 4.22 17.15 -5.47
CA ALA A 189 3.38 17.10 -6.67
C ALA A 189 4.21 16.81 -7.96
N PRO A 190 5.35 17.48 -8.22
CA PRO A 190 6.18 17.18 -9.39
C PRO A 190 6.75 15.75 -9.37
N GLU A 191 7.12 15.24 -8.20
CA GLU A 191 7.61 13.88 -8.03
C GLU A 191 6.53 12.85 -8.35
N VAL A 192 5.33 13.00 -7.80
CA VAL A 192 4.20 12.10 -8.04
C VAL A 192 3.79 12.12 -9.51
N GLN A 193 3.75 13.30 -10.13
CA GLN A 193 3.44 13.45 -11.55
C GLN A 193 4.46 12.69 -12.43
N ARG A 194 5.76 12.80 -12.12
CA ARG A 194 6.81 12.04 -12.82
C ARG A 194 6.65 10.53 -12.62
N GLU A 195 6.28 10.07 -11.42
CA GLU A 195 6.04 8.65 -11.17
C GLU A 195 4.85 8.10 -11.99
N ILE A 196 3.77 8.89 -12.10
CA ILE A 196 2.61 8.55 -12.94
C ILE A 196 3.02 8.43 -14.42
N GLU A 197 3.77 9.42 -14.92
CA GLU A 197 4.26 9.42 -16.31
C GLU A 197 5.21 8.25 -16.59
N GLN A 198 6.09 7.95 -15.64
CA GLN A 198 7.02 6.82 -15.76
C GLN A 198 6.28 5.49 -15.83
N ALA A 199 5.25 5.28 -15.00
CA ALA A 199 4.43 4.06 -15.03
C ALA A 199 3.83 3.81 -16.43
N GLN A 200 3.34 4.87 -17.08
CA GLN A 200 2.81 4.79 -18.44
C GLN A 200 3.91 4.48 -19.47
N GLN A 201 5.09 5.11 -19.33
CA GLN A 201 6.23 4.90 -20.24
C GLN A 201 6.79 3.47 -20.19
N VAL A 202 6.78 2.82 -19.02
CA VAL A 202 7.22 1.43 -18.87
C VAL A 202 6.14 0.41 -19.26
N GLY A 203 5.04 0.86 -19.86
CA GLY A 203 4.03 0.01 -20.48
C GLY A 203 2.86 -0.39 -19.57
N VAL A 204 2.69 0.23 -18.41
CA VAL A 204 1.48 0.03 -17.59
C VAL A 204 0.30 0.72 -18.28
N GLN A 205 -0.54 -0.06 -18.94
CA GLN A 205 -1.71 0.42 -19.69
C GLN A 205 -3.02 0.32 -18.91
N GLY A 206 -3.00 -0.27 -17.71
CA GLY A 206 -4.16 -0.44 -16.86
C GLY A 206 -3.76 -0.83 -15.45
N VAL A 207 -4.68 -0.58 -14.51
CA VAL A 207 -4.48 -0.82 -13.08
C VAL A 207 -5.65 -1.64 -12.49
N PRO A 208 -5.42 -2.46 -11.44
CA PRO A 208 -4.17 -2.60 -10.70
C PRO A 208 -3.11 -3.37 -11.50
N PHE A 209 -1.86 -3.04 -11.28
CA PHE A 209 -0.71 -3.74 -11.87
C PHE A 209 0.30 -4.04 -10.76
N PHE A 210 0.61 -5.31 -10.58
CA PHE A 210 1.47 -5.81 -9.50
C PHE A 210 2.84 -6.14 -10.06
N ILE A 211 3.90 -5.69 -9.39
CA ILE A 211 5.28 -6.01 -9.73
C ILE A 211 5.94 -6.64 -8.49
N PHE A 212 6.34 -7.91 -8.60
CA PHE A 212 6.94 -8.68 -7.53
C PHE A 212 8.45 -8.73 -7.70
N ALA A 213 9.18 -8.36 -6.65
CA ALA A 213 10.65 -8.30 -6.60
C ALA A 213 11.26 -7.51 -7.78
N GLY A 214 10.53 -6.52 -8.33
CA GLY A 214 10.97 -5.74 -9.50
C GLY A 214 11.09 -6.54 -10.82
N ARG A 215 10.66 -7.81 -10.85
CA ARG A 215 10.94 -8.75 -11.96
C ARG A 215 9.69 -9.36 -12.57
N TYR A 216 8.78 -9.85 -11.74
CA TYR A 216 7.57 -10.53 -12.19
C TYR A 216 6.40 -9.56 -12.16
N ALA A 217 5.48 -9.67 -13.12
CA ALA A 217 4.34 -8.77 -13.20
C ALA A 217 3.01 -9.51 -13.38
N ALA A 218 1.97 -9.00 -12.73
CA ALA A 218 0.60 -9.44 -12.92
C ALA A 218 -0.30 -8.22 -13.22
N SER A 219 -1.03 -8.28 -14.33
CA SER A 219 -1.91 -7.20 -14.76
C SER A 219 -3.37 -7.49 -14.39
N GLY A 220 -4.06 -6.50 -13.86
CA GLY A 220 -5.45 -6.57 -13.44
C GLY A 220 -5.65 -7.23 -12.07
N ALA A 221 -6.88 -7.21 -11.57
CA ALA A 221 -7.26 -7.78 -10.29
C ALA A 221 -7.27 -9.32 -10.33
N GLN A 222 -6.08 -9.93 -10.42
CA GLN A 222 -5.91 -11.38 -10.48
C GLN A 222 -6.47 -12.07 -9.23
N PRO A 223 -6.96 -13.32 -9.35
CA PRO A 223 -7.35 -14.14 -8.20
C PRO A 223 -6.27 -14.24 -7.11
N ALA A 224 -6.69 -14.39 -5.85
CA ALA A 224 -5.77 -14.39 -4.70
C ALA A 224 -4.76 -15.54 -4.75
N ASP A 225 -5.14 -16.72 -5.24
CA ASP A 225 -4.26 -17.88 -5.44
C ASP A 225 -3.17 -17.60 -6.48
N VAL A 226 -3.50 -16.89 -7.57
CA VAL A 226 -2.53 -16.46 -8.58
C VAL A 226 -1.53 -15.46 -7.98
N LEU A 227 -2.01 -14.49 -7.19
CA LEU A 227 -1.13 -13.52 -6.52
C LEU A 227 -0.25 -14.21 -5.46
N ALA A 228 -0.78 -15.15 -4.68
CA ALA A 228 -0.04 -15.91 -3.69
C ALA A 228 1.06 -16.77 -4.34
N GLY A 229 0.76 -17.41 -5.47
CA GLY A 229 1.74 -18.14 -6.27
C GLY A 229 2.87 -17.24 -6.79
N ALA A 230 2.53 -16.02 -7.24
CA ALA A 230 3.53 -15.05 -7.67
C ALA A 230 4.44 -14.56 -6.53
N ILE A 231 3.87 -14.37 -5.32
CA ILE A 231 4.63 -14.04 -4.11
C ILE A 231 5.63 -15.16 -3.78
N ALA A 232 5.16 -16.40 -3.71
CA ALA A 232 6.00 -17.56 -3.42
C ALA A 232 7.11 -17.73 -4.47
N GLN A 233 6.79 -17.59 -5.75
CA GLN A 233 7.78 -17.66 -6.82
C GLN A 233 8.84 -16.56 -6.69
N ALA A 234 8.41 -15.32 -6.44
CA ALA A 234 9.33 -14.19 -6.27
C ALA A 234 10.24 -14.35 -5.05
N PHE A 235 9.73 -14.95 -3.98
CA PHE A 235 10.49 -15.27 -2.78
C PHE A 235 11.59 -16.31 -3.06
N THR A 236 11.23 -17.46 -3.64
CA THR A 236 12.20 -18.53 -3.96
C THR A 236 13.28 -18.09 -4.95
N ALA A 237 12.94 -17.18 -5.86
CA ALA A 237 13.90 -16.65 -6.83
C ALA A 237 14.82 -15.57 -6.24
N GLY A 238 14.50 -15.01 -5.07
CA GLY A 238 15.41 -14.14 -4.32
C GLY A 238 16.46 -14.98 -3.59
N GLU A 239 16.04 -16.04 -2.91
CA GLU A 239 16.94 -16.96 -2.19
C GLU A 239 17.98 -17.61 -3.12
N ALA A 240 17.59 -17.99 -4.34
CA ALA A 240 18.49 -18.62 -5.31
C ALA A 240 19.52 -17.68 -5.95
N ASP A 241 19.32 -16.36 -5.90
CA ASP A 241 20.28 -15.37 -6.41
C ASP A 241 21.33 -14.97 -5.35
N GLU A 242 21.12 -15.36 -4.08
CA GLU A 242 22.00 -15.07 -2.94
C GLU A 242 23.00 -16.20 -2.60
N GLU A 243 22.78 -17.42 -3.12
CA GLU A 243 23.71 -18.57 -3.04
C GLU A 243 24.80 -18.56 -4.14
#